data_AF-A0A7W0ZBF7-F1
#
_entry.id   AF-A0A7W0ZBF7-F1
#
_cell.length_a   1.000
_cell.length_b   1.000
_cell.length_c   1.000
_cell.angle_alpha   90.00
_cell.angle_beta   90.00
_cell.angle_gamma   90.00
#
_symmetry.space_group_name_H-M   'P 1'
#
loop_
_entity.id
_entity.type
_entity.pdbx_description
1 polymer ?
#
loop_
_entity_poly.entity_id
_entity_poly.type
_entity_poly.pdbx_seq_one_letter_code
_entity_poly.pdbx_strand_id
1 'polypeptide(L)'
;MDAVREIADAVLYEGHLLWPYRRSSIKNQQRWTFGGVYPAAYARASSDRSSVQVECLLEGADAAVDVGVRFLHVVHRQAAEGEALRPVDEVAGRLTWDETTERTVELLDVRASASTAIDVPPGRRLEPVDGGALVRTWERLEGRVEATIERRGEWLHLVRVTVRNDSPRAELDRDSAVRRTFLSAHVVLRARTGELVSATDPPPSLQTATAELRNDGLWPVLVGEDGRRDTMLAAPIILCDYPEIAPESPGDFFDGGEIDGMLVLNILGLT
;
A
#
# COMPACT_ATOMS: atom_id res chain seq x y z
N MET A 1 -11.11 -1.14 -16.62
CA MET A 1 -9.88 -1.15 -15.82
C MET A 1 -9.67 -2.58 -15.32
N ASP A 2 -8.49 -2.93 -14.84
CA ASP A 2 -8.23 -4.26 -14.27
C ASP A 2 -8.95 -4.34 -12.91
N ALA A 3 -9.91 -5.26 -12.73
CA ALA A 3 -10.69 -5.37 -11.48
C ALA A 3 -9.78 -5.56 -10.25
N VAL A 4 -8.65 -6.24 -10.41
CA VAL A 4 -7.62 -6.37 -9.37
C VAL A 4 -7.07 -5.01 -8.95
N ARG A 5 -6.85 -4.13 -9.93
CA ARG A 5 -6.35 -2.78 -9.67
C ARG A 5 -7.39 -1.95 -8.93
N GLU A 6 -8.67 -2.04 -9.28
CA GLU A 6 -9.74 -1.33 -8.59
C GLU A 6 -9.84 -1.75 -7.11
N ILE A 7 -9.77 -3.06 -6.81
CA ILE A 7 -9.71 -3.55 -5.43
C ILE A 7 -8.44 -3.04 -4.71
N ALA A 8 -7.28 -3.15 -5.35
CA ALA A 8 -6.03 -2.71 -4.76
C ALA A 8 -6.03 -1.20 -4.49
N ASP A 9 -6.66 -0.40 -5.37
CA ASP A 9 -6.85 1.04 -5.20
C ASP A 9 -7.81 1.32 -4.03
N ALA A 10 -8.93 0.61 -3.96
CA ALA A 10 -9.86 0.71 -2.84
C ALA A 10 -9.16 0.43 -1.50
N VAL A 11 -8.38 -0.64 -1.39
CA VAL A 11 -7.60 -0.96 -0.19
C VAL A 11 -6.54 0.12 0.11
N LEU A 12 -5.81 0.55 -0.92
CA LEU A 12 -4.73 1.54 -0.78
C LEU A 12 -5.27 2.84 -0.18
N TYR A 13 -6.40 3.30 -0.72
CA TYR A 13 -7.01 4.57 -0.35
C TYR A 13 -7.94 4.46 0.87
N GLU A 14 -8.75 3.42 1.04
CA GLU A 14 -9.54 3.23 2.27
C GLU A 14 -8.62 3.11 3.50
N GLY A 15 -7.55 2.31 3.41
CA GLY A 15 -6.56 2.19 4.48
C GLY A 15 -5.89 3.53 4.85
N HIS A 16 -5.93 4.51 3.94
CA HIS A 16 -5.47 5.88 4.13
C HIS A 16 -6.59 6.87 4.55
N LEU A 17 -7.83 6.63 4.12
CA LEU A 17 -8.97 7.56 4.15
C LEU A 17 -9.99 7.29 5.26
N LEU A 18 -9.77 6.31 6.15
CA LEU A 18 -10.59 6.13 7.35
C LEU A 18 -10.42 7.33 8.35
N TRP A 19 -10.89 8.54 7.99
CA TRP A 19 -11.61 9.60 8.78
C TRP A 19 -11.41 11.05 8.21
N PRO A 20 -12.38 12.01 8.31
CA PRO A 20 -12.52 13.14 7.39
C PRO A 20 -11.74 14.43 7.71
N TYR A 21 -11.38 15.10 6.63
CA TYR A 21 -10.48 16.24 6.44
C TYR A 21 -11.04 17.61 6.85
N ARG A 22 -11.45 17.81 8.12
CA ARG A 22 -11.57 19.18 8.65
C ARG A 22 -10.37 19.54 9.52
N ARG A 23 -9.62 20.59 9.16
CA ARG A 23 -8.49 21.13 9.94
C ARG A 23 -8.85 21.43 11.41
N SER A 24 -10.15 21.61 11.71
CA SER A 24 -10.70 21.84 13.05
C SER A 24 -11.16 20.58 13.80
N SER A 25 -11.17 19.40 13.18
CA SER A 25 -11.60 18.18 13.85
C SER A 25 -10.49 17.66 14.76
N ILE A 26 -10.75 17.59 16.07
CA ILE A 26 -9.84 17.01 17.09
C ILE A 26 -9.39 15.59 16.71
N LYS A 27 -10.23 14.84 15.97
CA LYS A 27 -9.92 13.51 15.42
C LYS A 27 -8.83 13.52 14.33
N ASN A 28 -8.41 14.68 13.82
CA ASN A 28 -7.36 14.84 12.80
C ASN A 28 -5.96 15.11 13.38
N GLN A 29 -5.82 15.20 14.69
CA GLN A 29 -4.51 15.37 15.34
C GLN A 29 -3.69 14.07 15.36
N GLN A 30 -4.31 12.93 15.08
CA GLN A 30 -3.64 11.62 15.04
C GLN A 30 -3.99 10.91 13.73
N ARG A 31 -3.07 10.94 12.77
CA ARG A 31 -3.18 10.15 11.53
C ARG A 31 -3.04 8.67 11.87
N TRP A 32 -4.14 7.94 12.02
CA TRP A 32 -4.08 6.48 12.12
C TRP A 32 -3.99 5.90 10.71
N THR A 33 -2.82 5.38 10.35
CA THR A 33 -2.58 4.79 9.03
C THR A 33 -2.59 3.28 9.19
N PHE A 34 -3.61 2.61 8.65
CA PHE A 34 -3.57 1.15 8.55
C PHE A 34 -2.44 0.75 7.60
N GLY A 35 -1.69 -0.30 7.95
CA GLY A 35 -0.60 -0.80 7.09
C GLY A 35 0.61 0.11 6.92
N GLY A 36 0.90 0.99 7.89
CA GLY A 36 2.12 1.80 7.84
C GLY A 36 3.37 0.97 8.11
N VAL A 37 4.33 0.97 7.17
CA VAL A 37 5.68 0.42 7.37
C VAL A 37 6.62 1.59 7.66
N TYR A 38 6.90 1.83 8.93
CA TYR A 38 7.63 2.99 9.44
C TYR A 38 9.15 2.79 9.42
N PRO A 39 9.95 3.87 9.46
CA PRO A 39 11.40 3.75 9.66
C PRO A 39 11.73 2.99 10.96
N ALA A 40 12.72 2.09 10.91
CA ALA A 40 13.07 1.19 12.02
C ALA A 40 13.39 1.88 13.35
N ALA A 41 13.88 3.12 13.32
CA ALA A 41 14.13 3.90 14.54
C ALA A 41 12.83 4.31 15.26
N TYR A 42 11.81 4.75 14.51
CA TYR A 42 10.50 5.13 15.03
C TYR A 42 9.73 3.90 15.50
N ALA A 43 9.63 2.88 14.64
CA ALA A 43 8.94 1.62 14.91
C ALA A 43 9.33 0.97 16.23
N ARG A 44 10.63 0.94 16.55
CA ARG A 44 11.15 0.40 17.83
C ARG A 44 10.68 1.18 19.07
N ALA A 45 10.44 2.48 18.92
CA ALA A 45 9.99 3.34 20.02
C ALA A 45 8.46 3.34 20.17
N SER A 46 7.70 3.18 19.07
CA SER A 46 6.24 3.25 19.07
C SER A 46 5.52 1.89 19.06
N SER A 47 6.25 0.77 18.98
CA SER A 47 5.68 -0.57 18.71
C SER A 47 4.97 -0.68 17.34
N ASP A 48 5.22 0.27 16.43
CA ASP A 48 4.81 0.18 15.03
C ASP A 48 5.72 -0.80 14.27
N ARG A 49 5.32 -1.13 13.03
CA ARG A 49 6.09 -2.03 12.16
C ARG A 49 7.10 -1.27 11.32
N SER A 50 8.28 -1.85 11.16
CA SER A 50 9.27 -1.43 10.14
C SER A 50 9.47 -2.43 9.02
N SER A 51 8.75 -3.54 9.11
CA SER A 51 8.65 -4.55 8.06
C SER A 51 7.28 -5.18 8.09
N VAL A 52 6.83 -5.67 6.94
CA VAL A 52 5.67 -6.53 6.79
C VAL A 52 6.04 -7.76 5.97
N GLN A 53 5.29 -8.83 6.16
CA GLN A 53 5.50 -10.09 5.46
C GLN A 53 4.17 -10.76 5.13
N VAL A 54 4.14 -11.40 3.96
CA VAL A 54 3.11 -12.35 3.59
C VAL A 54 3.74 -13.66 3.12
N GLU A 55 3.10 -14.76 3.49
CA GLU A 55 3.34 -16.10 2.98
C GLU A 55 2.06 -16.64 2.33
N CYS A 56 2.20 -17.26 1.16
CA CYS A 56 1.11 -17.96 0.47
C CYS A 56 1.63 -19.24 -0.18
N LEU A 57 0.72 -20.15 -0.47
CA LEU A 57 1.03 -21.38 -1.19
C LEU A 57 0.71 -21.22 -2.68
N LEU A 58 1.52 -21.87 -3.52
CA LEU A 58 1.35 -21.94 -4.96
C LEU A 58 1.41 -23.41 -5.39
N GLU A 59 0.34 -23.90 -6.02
CA GLU A 59 0.24 -25.24 -6.59
C GLU A 59 0.73 -25.25 -8.04
N GLY A 60 1.60 -26.19 -8.39
CA GLY A 60 2.16 -26.31 -9.74
C GLY A 60 3.50 -27.04 -9.73
N ALA A 61 3.89 -27.64 -10.87
CA ALA A 61 5.20 -28.29 -11.00
C ALA A 61 6.35 -27.26 -11.04
N ASP A 62 6.08 -26.12 -11.65
CA ASP A 62 6.98 -24.97 -11.74
C ASP A 62 6.32 -23.74 -11.13
N ALA A 63 7.08 -22.99 -10.34
CA ALA A 63 6.62 -21.78 -9.69
C ALA A 63 7.31 -20.55 -10.27
N ALA A 64 6.51 -19.60 -10.74
CA ALA A 64 6.97 -18.28 -11.16
C ALA A 64 5.90 -17.25 -10.81
N VAL A 65 6.29 -16.16 -10.15
CA VAL A 65 5.37 -15.08 -9.77
C VAL A 65 5.93 -13.70 -10.13
N ASP A 66 5.03 -12.78 -10.43
CA ASP A 66 5.30 -11.34 -10.40
C ASP A 66 4.83 -10.80 -9.05
N VAL A 67 5.62 -9.92 -8.44
CA VAL A 67 5.34 -9.27 -7.15
C VAL A 67 5.31 -7.76 -7.37
N GLY A 68 4.16 -7.14 -7.12
CA GLY A 68 4.02 -5.69 -7.08
C GLY A 68 3.80 -5.22 -5.66
N VAL A 69 4.63 -4.30 -5.17
CA VAL A 69 4.44 -3.63 -3.88
C VAL A 69 3.98 -2.22 -4.15
N ARG A 70 2.85 -1.83 -3.56
CA ARG A 70 2.26 -0.51 -3.70
C ARG A 70 2.06 0.11 -2.33
N PHE A 71 2.28 1.42 -2.24
CA PHE A 71 2.10 2.19 -1.02
C PHE A 71 1.92 3.66 -1.34
N LEU A 72 1.36 4.40 -0.40
CA LEU A 72 1.27 5.86 -0.43
C LEU A 72 2.49 6.49 0.23
N HIS A 73 2.97 7.57 -0.38
CA HIS A 73 4.06 8.39 0.12
C HIS A 73 3.55 9.82 0.32
N VAL A 74 3.80 10.39 1.51
CA VAL A 74 3.41 11.76 1.84
C VAL A 74 4.16 12.78 1.00
N VAL A 75 3.42 13.75 0.46
CA VAL A 75 3.93 14.92 -0.26
C VAL A 75 3.37 16.16 0.43
N HIS A 76 4.25 17.01 0.95
CA HIS A 76 3.83 18.29 1.50
C HIS A 76 3.52 19.26 0.36
N ARG A 77 2.28 19.72 0.24
CA ARG A 77 1.88 20.80 -0.68
C ARG A 77 1.82 22.11 0.10
N GLN A 78 2.74 23.01 -0.19
CA GLN A 78 2.75 24.39 0.30
C GLN A 78 2.14 25.33 -0.75
N ALA A 79 1.04 25.99 -0.41
CA ALA A 79 0.55 27.14 -1.15
C ALA A 79 1.50 28.33 -0.98
N ALA A 80 1.82 29.02 -2.08
CA ALA A 80 2.76 30.11 -2.09
C ALA A 80 2.27 31.25 -2.99
N GLU A 81 2.32 32.49 -2.50
CA GLU A 81 1.80 33.68 -3.19
C GLU A 81 2.91 34.46 -3.91
N GLY A 82 2.57 34.95 -5.11
CA GLY A 82 3.39 35.81 -5.95
C GLY A 82 4.65 35.14 -6.50
N GLU A 83 5.43 35.91 -7.27
CA GLU A 83 6.69 35.43 -7.87
C GLU A 83 7.75 35.05 -6.82
N ALA A 84 7.69 35.67 -5.64
CA ALA A 84 8.59 35.39 -4.54
C ALA A 84 8.26 34.08 -3.79
N LEU A 85 7.16 33.40 -4.16
CA LEU A 85 6.71 32.15 -3.54
C LEU A 85 6.62 32.23 -2.01
N ARG A 86 5.97 33.29 -1.49
CA ARG A 86 5.81 33.47 -0.05
C ARG A 86 4.83 32.40 0.48
N PRO A 87 5.23 31.55 1.46
CA PRO A 87 4.34 30.54 2.02
C PRO A 87 3.07 31.17 2.60
N VAL A 88 1.91 30.64 2.21
CA VAL A 88 0.58 31.05 2.67
C VAL A 88 -0.25 29.82 3.01
N ASP A 89 -1.34 29.99 3.76
CA ASP A 89 -2.27 28.90 4.05
C ASP A 89 -3.09 28.50 2.81
N GLU A 90 -3.33 29.41 1.88
CA GLU A 90 -4.15 29.20 0.69
C GLU A 90 -3.74 30.13 -0.45
N VAL A 91 -3.77 29.65 -1.69
CA VAL A 91 -3.63 30.44 -2.91
C VAL A 91 -4.58 29.92 -3.98
N ALA A 92 -5.30 30.80 -4.68
CA ALA A 92 -6.27 30.43 -5.72
C ALA A 92 -7.27 29.31 -5.31
N GLY A 93 -7.78 29.34 -4.07
CA GLY A 93 -8.70 28.31 -3.59
C GLY A 93 -8.04 26.97 -3.20
N ARG A 94 -6.70 26.92 -3.14
CA ARG A 94 -5.92 25.69 -2.87
C ARG A 94 -5.14 25.83 -1.57
N LEU A 95 -5.43 24.95 -0.61
CA LEU A 95 -4.86 24.97 0.74
C LEU A 95 -3.46 24.33 0.81
N THR A 96 -2.63 24.83 1.71
CA THR A 96 -1.44 24.15 2.22
C THR A 96 -1.86 22.91 3.01
N TRP A 97 -1.36 21.73 2.61
CA TRP A 97 -1.76 20.45 3.17
C TRP A 97 -0.76 19.33 2.79
N ASP A 98 -0.75 18.22 3.52
CA ASP A 98 0.01 17.02 3.14
C ASP A 98 -0.85 16.09 2.26
N GLU A 99 -0.51 15.98 0.99
CA GLU A 99 -1.07 15.01 0.05
C GLU A 99 -0.38 13.64 0.18
N THR A 100 -0.89 12.66 -0.55
CA THR A 100 -0.21 11.40 -0.81
C THR A 100 -0.06 11.14 -2.30
N THR A 101 1.04 10.51 -2.68
CA THR A 101 1.28 9.99 -4.03
C THR A 101 1.51 8.49 -3.94
N GLU A 102 0.97 7.74 -4.90
CA GLU A 102 1.27 6.32 -5.02
C GLU A 102 2.74 6.11 -5.44
N ARG A 103 3.34 5.05 -4.91
CA ARG A 103 4.61 4.47 -5.35
C ARG A 103 4.43 2.97 -5.57
N THR A 104 5.09 2.47 -6.60
CA THR A 104 5.06 1.06 -7.00
C THR A 104 6.47 0.56 -7.21
N VAL A 105 6.76 -0.65 -6.73
CA VAL A 105 8.01 -1.37 -6.97
C VAL A 105 7.68 -2.82 -7.32
N GLU A 106 8.36 -3.36 -8.34
CA GLU A 106 8.03 -4.67 -8.90
C GLU A 106 9.24 -5.60 -8.93
N LEU A 107 8.97 -6.89 -8.71
CA LEU A 107 9.86 -8.01 -9.02
C LEU A 107 9.13 -8.90 -10.03
N LEU A 108 9.70 -9.07 -11.22
CA LEU A 108 9.09 -9.85 -12.28
C LEU A 108 9.76 -11.22 -12.43
N ASP A 109 8.99 -12.23 -12.80
CA ASP A 109 9.42 -13.61 -13.06
C ASP A 109 10.28 -14.21 -11.94
N VAL A 110 9.86 -14.02 -10.68
CA VAL A 110 10.53 -14.60 -9.52
C VAL A 110 10.31 -16.11 -9.53
N ARG A 111 11.40 -16.89 -9.59
CA ARG A 111 11.37 -18.37 -9.64
C ARG A 111 11.96 -19.08 -8.43
N ALA A 112 12.80 -18.37 -7.66
CA ALA A 112 13.47 -18.93 -6.48
C ALA A 112 13.71 -17.86 -5.41
N SER A 113 14.44 -16.80 -5.76
CA SER A 113 14.63 -15.65 -4.89
C SER A 113 14.96 -14.42 -5.72
N ALA A 114 14.38 -13.29 -5.37
CA ALA A 114 14.67 -12.00 -5.97
C ALA A 114 14.53 -10.89 -4.93
N SER A 115 15.26 -9.80 -5.12
CA SER A 115 15.11 -8.61 -4.30
C SER A 115 15.34 -7.35 -5.11
N THR A 116 14.70 -6.27 -4.68
CA THR A 116 14.82 -4.95 -5.29
C THR A 116 14.73 -3.86 -4.21
N ALA A 117 15.37 -2.73 -4.48
CA ALA A 117 15.35 -1.59 -3.59
C ALA A 117 14.10 -0.73 -3.85
N ILE A 118 13.54 -0.20 -2.78
CA ILE A 118 12.69 0.98 -2.82
C ILE A 118 13.65 2.17 -2.65
N ASP A 119 13.82 3.00 -3.67
CA ASP A 119 14.67 4.19 -3.62
C ASP A 119 13.95 5.37 -4.26
N VAL A 120 13.32 6.20 -3.40
CA VAL A 120 12.70 7.45 -3.82
C VAL A 120 13.58 8.59 -3.33
N PRO A 121 14.27 9.33 -4.23
CA PRO A 121 15.05 10.49 -3.82
C PRO A 121 14.13 11.59 -3.26
N PRO A 122 14.64 12.43 -2.35
CA PRO A 122 13.90 13.61 -1.94
C PRO A 122 13.67 14.51 -3.15
N GLY A 123 12.55 15.21 -3.18
CA GLY A 123 12.22 15.99 -4.36
C GLY A 123 11.30 17.16 -4.08
N ARG A 124 11.23 18.02 -5.10
CA ARG A 124 10.43 19.22 -5.11
C ARG A 124 9.82 19.41 -6.50
N ARG A 125 8.52 19.70 -6.54
CA ARG A 125 7.79 20.05 -7.76
C ARG A 125 7.05 21.36 -7.55
N LEU A 126 7.13 22.24 -8.53
CA LEU A 126 6.40 23.50 -8.54
C LEU A 126 5.30 23.44 -9.59
N GLU A 127 4.08 23.78 -9.19
CA GLU A 127 2.92 23.91 -10.06
C GLU A 127 2.43 25.36 -10.00
N PRO A 128 2.59 26.16 -11.08
CA PRO A 128 2.07 27.52 -11.12
C PRO A 128 0.54 27.52 -11.05
N VAL A 129 -0.02 28.46 -10.29
CA VAL A 129 -1.46 28.73 -10.23
C VAL A 129 -1.70 30.23 -10.29
N ASP A 130 -2.96 30.65 -10.44
CA ASP A 130 -3.25 32.08 -10.43
C ASP A 130 -2.80 32.74 -9.12
N GLY A 131 -2.14 33.89 -9.22
CA GLY A 131 -1.58 34.59 -8.06
C GLY A 131 -0.42 33.90 -7.33
N GLY A 132 0.11 32.76 -7.78
CA GLY A 132 1.23 32.09 -7.09
C GLY A 132 1.60 30.69 -7.60
N ALA A 133 1.90 29.77 -6.69
CA ALA A 133 2.22 28.38 -7.00
C ALA A 133 1.92 27.42 -5.85
N LEU A 134 1.75 26.14 -6.19
CA LEU A 134 1.78 25.01 -5.27
C LEU A 134 3.17 24.37 -5.31
N VAL A 135 3.88 24.44 -4.19
CA VAL A 135 5.20 23.84 -4.02
C VAL A 135 5.03 22.50 -3.29
N ARG A 136 5.24 21.41 -4.01
CA ARG A 136 5.21 20.06 -3.45
C ARG A 136 6.61 19.60 -3.08
N THR A 137 6.81 19.11 -1.88
CA THR A 137 8.07 18.50 -1.42
C THR A 137 7.82 17.14 -0.80
N TRP A 138 8.78 16.23 -0.94
CA TRP A 138 8.71 14.91 -0.31
C TRP A 138 10.09 14.47 0.15
N GLU A 139 10.08 13.61 1.17
CA GLU A 139 11.28 13.09 1.80
C GLU A 139 11.86 11.91 1.00
N ARG A 140 13.11 11.57 1.33
CA ARG A 140 13.73 10.35 0.85
C ARG A 140 13.05 9.13 1.47
N LEU A 141 12.72 8.15 0.63
CA LEU A 141 12.31 6.82 1.05
C LEU A 141 13.35 5.79 0.62
N GLU A 142 13.77 4.95 1.56
CA GLU A 142 14.60 3.78 1.30
C GLU A 142 13.93 2.54 1.89
N GLY A 143 14.08 1.41 1.20
CA GLY A 143 13.59 0.13 1.68
C GLY A 143 13.95 -0.99 0.74
N ARG A 144 13.38 -2.16 1.03
CA ARG A 144 13.65 -3.38 0.27
C ARG A 144 12.41 -4.24 0.15
N VAL A 145 12.23 -4.81 -1.03
CA VAL A 145 11.31 -5.91 -1.28
C VAL A 145 12.15 -7.17 -1.52
N GLU A 146 11.86 -8.23 -0.78
CA GLU A 146 12.49 -9.55 -0.93
C GLU A 146 11.39 -10.57 -1.18
N ALA A 147 11.52 -11.38 -2.23
CA ALA A 147 10.59 -12.45 -2.56
C ALA A 147 11.35 -13.77 -2.67
N THR A 148 10.84 -14.83 -2.05
CA THR A 148 11.41 -16.18 -2.10
C THR A 148 10.34 -17.22 -2.41
N ILE A 149 10.69 -18.22 -3.20
CA ILE A 149 9.88 -19.38 -3.52
C ILE A 149 10.63 -20.63 -3.05
N GLU A 150 10.07 -21.30 -2.04
CA GLU A 150 10.61 -22.54 -1.49
C GLU A 150 9.75 -23.73 -1.95
N ARG A 151 10.36 -24.75 -2.56
CA ARG A 151 9.66 -25.98 -2.93
C ARG A 151 9.32 -26.79 -1.68
N ARG A 152 8.04 -27.14 -1.49
CA ARG A 152 7.51 -27.93 -0.37
C ARG A 152 7.07 -29.34 -0.76
N GLY A 153 7.05 -29.63 -2.05
CA GLY A 153 6.72 -30.94 -2.60
C GLY A 153 6.89 -30.94 -4.11
N GLU A 154 6.40 -31.99 -4.77
CA GLU A 154 6.51 -32.05 -6.22
C GLU A 154 5.70 -30.95 -6.91
N TRP A 155 4.55 -30.59 -6.33
CA TRP A 155 3.54 -29.69 -6.88
C TRP A 155 3.16 -28.51 -5.96
N LEU A 156 3.97 -28.23 -4.94
CA LEU A 156 3.64 -27.22 -3.93
C LEU A 156 4.85 -26.36 -3.60
N HIS A 157 4.62 -25.05 -3.57
CA HIS A 157 5.62 -24.04 -3.26
C HIS A 157 5.11 -23.08 -2.19
N LEU A 158 6.01 -22.65 -1.31
CA LEU A 158 5.79 -21.56 -0.37
C LEU A 158 6.39 -20.29 -0.96
N VAL A 159 5.55 -19.31 -1.25
CA VAL A 159 5.97 -17.97 -1.67
C VAL A 159 5.95 -17.06 -0.45
N ARG A 160 7.07 -16.39 -0.18
CA ARG A 160 7.21 -15.40 0.89
C ARG A 160 7.62 -14.07 0.27
N VAL A 161 6.94 -13.00 0.65
CA VAL A 161 7.31 -11.62 0.31
C VAL A 161 7.49 -10.82 1.58
N THR A 162 8.62 -10.12 1.69
CA THR A 162 8.92 -9.21 2.79
C THR A 162 9.16 -7.80 2.24
N VAL A 163 8.53 -6.81 2.87
CA VAL A 163 8.76 -5.39 2.58
C VAL A 163 9.34 -4.75 3.84
N ARG A 164 10.51 -4.12 3.73
CA ARG A 164 11.19 -3.43 4.84
C ARG A 164 11.38 -1.96 4.53
N ASN A 165 11.14 -1.12 5.52
CA ASN A 165 11.45 0.30 5.45
C ASN A 165 12.82 0.56 6.10
N ASP A 166 13.80 0.83 5.24
CA ASP A 166 15.19 1.11 5.61
C ASP A 166 15.47 2.62 5.61
N SER A 167 14.44 3.46 5.50
CA SER A 167 14.58 4.91 5.39
C SER A 167 15.41 5.48 6.54
N PRO A 168 16.25 6.50 6.27
CA PRO A 168 17.08 7.14 7.27
C PRO A 168 16.26 7.54 8.51
N ARG A 169 16.93 7.54 9.67
CA ARG A 169 16.31 7.83 10.96
C ARG A 169 15.44 9.09 10.87
N ALA A 170 14.13 8.91 10.99
CA ALA A 170 13.22 9.99 11.29
C ALA A 170 13.43 10.45 12.74
N GLU A 171 13.04 11.70 13.01
CA GLU A 171 12.79 12.14 14.38
C GLU A 171 11.77 11.20 15.06
N LEU A 172 11.78 11.14 16.39
CA LEU A 172 10.91 10.23 17.14
C LEU A 172 9.45 10.71 17.19
N ASP A 173 9.15 11.89 16.65
CA ASP A 173 7.79 12.37 16.50
C ASP A 173 7.10 11.69 15.30
N ARG A 174 5.78 11.57 15.41
CA ARG A 174 4.96 10.86 14.42
C ARG A 174 4.92 11.58 13.08
N ASP A 175 4.89 12.91 13.07
CA ASP A 175 4.69 13.71 11.86
C ASP A 175 5.89 13.59 10.93
N SER A 176 7.11 13.64 11.50
CA SER A 176 8.35 13.37 10.77
C SER A 176 8.45 11.92 10.31
N ALA A 177 8.04 10.96 11.14
CA ALA A 177 8.09 9.55 10.79
C ALA A 177 7.16 9.20 9.62
N VAL A 178 5.92 9.71 9.63
CA VAL A 178 4.91 9.48 8.59
C VAL A 178 5.37 9.95 7.21
N ARG A 179 6.19 11.02 7.12
CA ARG A 179 6.79 11.47 5.86
C ARG A 179 7.77 10.48 5.25
N ARG A 180 8.30 9.54 6.05
CA ARG A 180 9.22 8.49 5.65
C ARG A 180 8.60 7.08 5.72
N THR A 181 7.29 6.98 5.85
CA THR A 181 6.56 5.70 6.00
C THR A 181 6.01 5.23 4.65
N PHE A 182 6.02 3.91 4.41
CA PHE A 182 5.21 3.31 3.33
C PHE A 182 3.79 3.17 3.85
N LEU A 183 2.92 4.11 3.50
CA LEU A 183 1.55 4.16 4.00
C LEU A 183 0.66 3.18 3.24
N SER A 184 -0.19 2.43 3.96
CA SER A 184 -1.10 1.45 3.35
C SER A 184 -0.37 0.48 2.40
N ALA A 185 0.81 0.02 2.83
CA ALA A 185 1.62 -0.87 2.01
C ALA A 185 0.89 -2.20 1.81
N HIS A 186 0.79 -2.64 0.56
CA HIS A 186 0.20 -3.91 0.19
C HIS A 186 1.00 -4.58 -0.93
N VAL A 187 0.79 -5.88 -1.10
CA VAL A 187 1.48 -6.70 -2.09
C VAL A 187 0.46 -7.33 -3.03
N VAL A 188 0.67 -7.19 -4.33
CA VAL A 188 -0.06 -7.92 -5.38
C VAL A 188 0.86 -9.00 -5.91
N LEU A 189 0.43 -10.25 -5.80
CA LEU A 189 1.11 -11.43 -6.32
C LEU A 189 0.35 -11.94 -7.54
N ARG A 190 1.04 -12.13 -8.66
CA ARG A 190 0.49 -12.74 -9.87
C ARG A 190 1.26 -14.00 -10.21
N ALA A 191 0.60 -15.15 -10.21
CA ALA A 191 1.16 -16.39 -10.70
C ALA A 191 1.35 -16.33 -12.21
N ARG A 192 2.58 -16.52 -12.67
CA ARG A 192 2.90 -16.75 -14.09
C ARG A 192 2.71 -18.21 -14.46
N THR A 193 2.94 -19.09 -13.49
CA THR A 193 2.71 -20.53 -13.57
C THR A 193 2.14 -21.03 -12.25
N GLY A 194 1.32 -22.08 -12.33
CA GLY A 194 0.64 -22.61 -11.16
C GLY A 194 -0.56 -21.77 -10.73
N GLU A 195 -1.10 -22.12 -9.57
CA GLU A 195 -2.32 -21.52 -9.01
C GLU A 195 -2.12 -21.24 -7.51
N LEU A 196 -2.47 -20.03 -7.09
CA LEU A 196 -2.39 -19.59 -5.71
C LEU A 196 -3.48 -20.27 -4.88
N VAL A 197 -3.12 -20.68 -3.68
CA VAL A 197 -4.05 -21.32 -2.75
C VAL A 197 -4.70 -20.23 -1.90
N SER A 198 -6.03 -20.29 -1.79
CA SER A 198 -6.78 -19.47 -0.86
C SER A 198 -6.24 -19.59 0.56
N ALA A 199 -5.98 -18.46 1.21
CA ALA A 199 -5.59 -18.45 2.61
C ALA A 199 -6.79 -18.57 3.56
N THR A 200 -7.99 -18.23 3.10
CA THR A 200 -9.22 -18.20 3.90
C THR A 200 -10.03 -19.48 3.76
N ASP A 201 -10.02 -20.10 2.59
CA ASP A 201 -10.72 -21.36 2.28
C ASP A 201 -9.80 -22.32 1.49
N PRO A 202 -8.69 -22.78 2.09
CA PRO A 202 -7.77 -23.71 1.44
C PRO A 202 -8.43 -25.08 1.22
N PRO A 203 -8.08 -25.80 0.13
CA PRO A 203 -8.50 -27.18 -0.07
C PRO A 203 -8.17 -28.07 1.14
N PRO A 204 -8.96 -29.12 1.44
CA PRO A 204 -8.78 -29.94 2.65
C PRO A 204 -7.36 -30.52 2.82
N SER A 205 -6.68 -30.86 1.72
CA SER A 205 -5.30 -31.36 1.72
C SER A 205 -4.26 -30.32 2.13
N LEU A 206 -4.58 -29.03 2.05
CA LEU A 206 -3.66 -27.91 2.27
C LEU A 206 -4.01 -27.08 3.52
N GLN A 207 -5.05 -27.44 4.26
CA GLN A 207 -5.45 -26.72 5.48
C GLN A 207 -4.31 -26.61 6.50
N THR A 208 -3.62 -27.72 6.79
CA THR A 208 -2.48 -27.72 7.72
C THR A 208 -1.35 -26.83 7.23
N ALA A 209 -0.96 -26.97 5.96
CA ALA A 209 0.13 -26.18 5.38
C ALA A 209 -0.21 -24.67 5.34
N THR A 210 -1.48 -24.33 5.12
CA THR A 210 -1.97 -22.94 5.12
C THR A 210 -2.01 -22.36 6.53
N ALA A 211 -2.40 -23.16 7.53
CA ALA A 211 -2.43 -22.74 8.93
C ALA A 211 -1.03 -22.46 9.52
N GLU A 212 0.03 -23.02 8.91
CA GLU A 212 1.43 -22.80 9.32
C GLU A 212 2.04 -21.51 8.72
N LEU A 213 1.36 -20.86 7.76
CA LEU A 213 1.84 -19.67 7.09
C LEU A 213 2.00 -18.50 8.08
N ARG A 214 3.08 -17.73 7.88
CA ARG A 214 3.46 -16.62 8.74
C ARG A 214 3.27 -15.28 8.04
N ASN A 215 2.14 -14.68 8.34
CA ASN A 215 1.72 -13.37 7.87
C ASN A 215 1.90 -12.33 8.99
N ASP A 216 2.60 -11.23 8.71
CA ASP A 216 2.79 -10.11 9.64
C ASP A 216 2.44 -8.78 8.96
N GLY A 217 1.34 -8.19 9.40
CA GLY A 217 0.85 -6.90 8.92
C GLY A 217 0.18 -6.93 7.54
N LEU A 218 0.10 -8.10 6.90
CA LEU A 218 -0.58 -8.31 5.62
C LEU A 218 -1.38 -9.61 5.65
N TRP A 219 -2.58 -9.61 5.08
CA TRP A 219 -3.45 -10.77 4.96
C TRP A 219 -3.74 -11.05 3.48
N PRO A 220 -3.30 -12.20 2.94
CA PRO A 220 -3.52 -12.55 1.54
C PRO A 220 -4.95 -13.02 1.26
N VAL A 221 -5.53 -12.53 0.18
CA VAL A 221 -6.80 -13.01 -0.40
C VAL A 221 -6.69 -13.13 -1.91
N LEU A 222 -7.38 -14.10 -2.50
CA LEU A 222 -7.53 -14.19 -3.96
C LEU A 222 -8.34 -13.00 -4.47
N VAL A 223 -7.99 -12.48 -5.64
CA VAL A 223 -8.66 -11.33 -6.27
C VAL A 223 -8.80 -11.57 -7.77
N GLY A 224 -9.85 -11.01 -8.36
CA GLY A 224 -10.21 -11.21 -9.76
C GLY A 224 -11.58 -11.88 -9.88
N GLU A 225 -11.81 -12.57 -10.99
CA GLU A 225 -13.04 -13.35 -11.20
C GLU A 225 -13.09 -14.53 -10.22
N ASP A 226 -14.25 -14.79 -9.61
CA ASP A 226 -14.44 -15.93 -8.71
C ASP A 226 -14.01 -17.25 -9.38
N GLY A 227 -13.27 -18.06 -8.63
CA GLY A 227 -12.62 -19.29 -9.09
C GLY A 227 -11.26 -19.10 -9.77
N ARG A 228 -10.85 -17.88 -10.13
CA ARG A 228 -9.49 -17.65 -10.66
C ARG A 228 -8.45 -17.54 -9.55
N ARG A 229 -7.40 -18.35 -9.70
CA ARG A 229 -6.33 -18.50 -8.71
C ARG A 229 -4.99 -17.94 -9.19
N ASP A 230 -4.99 -17.01 -10.15
CA ASP A 230 -3.76 -16.46 -10.71
C ASP A 230 -3.28 -15.19 -9.97
N THR A 231 -4.13 -14.56 -9.17
CA THR A 231 -3.82 -13.28 -8.53
C THR A 231 -4.25 -13.23 -7.07
N MET A 232 -3.39 -12.66 -6.23
CA MET A 232 -3.61 -12.49 -4.80
C MET A 232 -3.23 -11.08 -4.36
N LEU A 233 -4.04 -10.49 -3.50
CA LEU A 233 -3.77 -9.23 -2.82
C LEU A 233 -3.49 -9.53 -1.34
N ALA A 234 -2.31 -9.15 -0.86
CA ALA A 234 -2.00 -9.13 0.55
C ALA A 234 -2.12 -7.71 1.08
N ALA A 235 -3.17 -7.45 1.85
CA ALA A 235 -3.56 -6.13 2.31
C ALA A 235 -3.35 -5.98 3.83
N PRO A 236 -3.19 -4.76 4.36
CA PRO A 236 -3.10 -4.51 5.81
C PRO A 236 -4.46 -4.53 6.52
N ILE A 237 -5.49 -5.05 5.85
CA ILE A 237 -6.84 -5.28 6.36
C ILE A 237 -7.24 -6.71 5.98
N ILE A 238 -8.11 -7.32 6.79
CA ILE A 238 -8.61 -8.67 6.54
C ILE A 238 -9.80 -8.56 5.58
N LEU A 239 -9.75 -9.30 4.49
CA LEU A 239 -10.78 -9.41 3.46
C LEU A 239 -11.19 -10.87 3.29
N CYS A 240 -12.30 -11.13 2.60
CA CYS A 240 -12.58 -12.43 2.03
C CYS A 240 -11.90 -12.56 0.66
N ASP A 241 -11.78 -13.79 0.16
CA ASP A 241 -11.45 -14.03 -1.23
C ASP A 241 -12.49 -13.40 -2.16
N TYR A 242 -12.00 -12.97 -3.33
CA TYR A 242 -12.76 -12.27 -4.36
C TYR A 242 -13.57 -11.09 -3.79
N PRO A 243 -12.91 -10.16 -3.08
CA PRO A 243 -13.59 -9.00 -2.54
C PRO A 243 -14.18 -8.16 -3.67
N GLU A 244 -15.38 -7.65 -3.46
CA GLU A 244 -16.07 -6.77 -4.39
C GLU A 244 -16.24 -5.37 -3.78
N ILE A 245 -16.13 -4.35 -4.63
CA ILE A 245 -16.50 -2.98 -4.26
C ILE A 245 -18.02 -2.90 -4.25
N ALA A 246 -18.59 -2.45 -3.13
CA ALA A 246 -20.03 -2.31 -2.99
C ALA A 246 -20.60 -1.38 -4.08
N PRO A 247 -21.72 -1.73 -4.75
CA PRO A 247 -22.32 -0.93 -5.83
C PRO A 247 -22.67 0.50 -5.44
N GLU A 248 -22.93 0.74 -4.14
CA GLU A 248 -23.22 2.05 -3.56
C GLU A 248 -21.97 2.94 -3.42
N SER A 249 -20.80 2.41 -3.74
CA SER A 249 -19.53 3.14 -3.78
C SER A 249 -19.30 3.62 -5.22
N PRO A 250 -19.60 4.88 -5.56
CA PRO A 250 -19.31 5.38 -6.91
C PRO A 250 -17.80 5.31 -7.18
N GLY A 251 -17.42 4.75 -8.34
CA GLY A 251 -16.03 4.56 -8.74
C GLY A 251 -15.29 5.85 -9.13
N ASP A 252 -13.95 5.78 -9.04
CA ASP A 252 -12.90 6.75 -9.44
C ASP A 252 -13.17 8.24 -9.19
N PHE A 253 -12.74 8.73 -8.02
CA PHE A 253 -12.68 10.16 -7.68
C PHE A 253 -11.24 10.67 -7.45
N PHE A 254 -10.24 9.95 -7.94
CA PHE A 254 -8.83 10.32 -7.72
C PHE A 254 -8.32 11.24 -8.83
N ASP A 255 -8.82 12.47 -8.90
CA ASP A 255 -8.15 13.53 -9.64
C ASP A 255 -7.43 14.49 -8.68
N GLY A 256 -6.15 14.71 -8.94
CA GLY A 256 -5.15 15.31 -8.04
C GLY A 256 -5.31 16.81 -7.77
N GLY A 257 -6.54 17.33 -7.75
CA GLY A 257 -6.84 18.74 -7.55
C GLY A 257 -7.95 19.06 -6.55
N GLU A 258 -8.94 18.18 -6.36
CA GLU A 258 -10.13 18.46 -5.54
C GLU A 258 -10.61 17.21 -4.80
N ILE A 259 -9.99 16.90 -3.66
CA ILE A 259 -10.52 15.94 -2.69
C ILE A 259 -11.58 16.66 -1.84
N ASP A 260 -12.66 17.12 -2.47
CA ASP A 260 -13.88 17.56 -1.79
C ASP A 260 -15.08 16.90 -2.51
N GLY A 261 -15.29 15.63 -2.15
CA GLY A 261 -16.34 14.78 -2.70
C GLY A 261 -16.26 13.39 -2.09
N MET A 262 -16.82 13.24 -0.89
CA MET A 262 -17.18 12.01 -0.18
C MET A 262 -16.89 10.68 -0.92
N LEU A 263 -15.71 10.11 -0.70
CA LEU A 263 -15.39 8.73 -1.12
C LEU A 263 -15.63 7.79 0.05
N VAL A 264 -16.69 6.99 -0.05
CA VAL A 264 -16.93 5.79 0.75
C VAL A 264 -16.85 4.65 -0.25
N LEU A 265 -15.65 4.13 -0.47
CA LEU A 265 -15.53 2.75 -0.95
C LEU A 265 -15.84 1.88 0.28
N ASN A 266 -16.77 0.94 0.11
CA ASN A 266 -16.99 -0.14 1.06
C ASN A 266 -16.64 -1.42 0.32
N ILE A 267 -15.60 -2.12 0.77
CA ILE A 267 -15.33 -3.49 0.33
C ILE A 267 -16.27 -4.43 1.10
N LEU A 268 -17.04 -5.25 0.38
CA LEU A 268 -17.90 -6.27 0.98
C LEU A 268 -17.03 -7.42 1.51
N GLY A 269 -17.13 -7.73 2.81
CA GLY A 269 -16.29 -8.76 3.44
C GLY A 269 -16.84 -9.40 4.71
N LEU A 270 -18.14 -9.28 4.99
CA LEU A 270 -18.77 -9.89 6.18
C LEU A 270 -20.13 -10.53 5.83
N THR A 271 -20.08 -11.80 5.43
CA THR A 271 -21.14 -12.79 5.65
C THR A 271 -20.52 -14.13 6.02
#